data_AF-A0A3R9S3M1-F1
#
_entry.id   AF-A0A3R9S3M1-F1
#
_cell.length_a   1.000
_cell.length_b   1.000
_cell.length_c   1.000
_cell.angle_alpha   90.00
_cell.angle_beta   90.00
_cell.angle_gamma   90.00
#
_symmetry.space_group_name_H-M   'P 1'
#
loop_
_entity.id
_entity.type
_entity.pdbx_description
1 polymer ?
#
loop_
_entity_poly.entity_id
_entity_poly.type
_entity_poly.pdbx_seq_one_letter_code
_entity_poly.pdbx_strand_id
1 'polypeptide(L)' 'ASLGAPGIPSAGMVTMIMVLQSVGLPAEAIAILLPIDRLLDTVRTVVNVQGDMMISVVVDRYTKDKDISI' A
#
# COMPACT_ATOMS: atom_id res chain seq x y z
N ALA A 1 -1.71 -4.63 -0.84
CA ALA A 1 -2.70 -3.66 -1.34
C ALA A 1 -2.34 -3.17 -2.75
N SER A 2 -1.99 -4.06 -3.69
CA SER A 2 -1.69 -3.69 -5.09
C SER A 2 -2.84 -4.04 -6.05
N LEU A 3 -3.68 -5.05 -5.75
CA LEU A 3 -4.88 -5.38 -6.56
C LEU A 3 -6.23 -4.97 -5.93
N GLY A 4 -6.23 -4.29 -4.78
CA GLY A 4 -7.46 -4.08 -3.99
C GLY A 4 -7.49 -2.85 -3.10
N ALA A 5 -6.62 -1.86 -3.33
CA ALA A 5 -6.83 -0.53 -2.74
C ALA A 5 -7.91 0.18 -3.56
N PRO A 6 -9.07 0.54 -2.99
CA PRO A 6 -10.02 1.41 -3.68
C PRO A 6 -9.25 2.65 -4.15
N GLY A 7 -9.49 3.14 -5.38
CA GLY A 7 -8.90 4.38 -5.90
C GLY A 7 -9.37 5.65 -5.20
N ILE A 8 -9.74 5.53 -3.92
CA ILE A 8 -10.28 6.56 -3.05
C ILE A 8 -9.09 7.07 -2.21
N PRO A 9 -8.72 8.36 -2.34
CA PRO A 9 -7.75 8.98 -1.45
C PRO A 9 -8.16 8.74 0.01
N SER A 10 -7.20 8.39 0.87
CA SER A 10 -7.44 8.10 2.30
C SER A 10 -8.18 6.79 2.64
N ALA A 11 -8.27 5.80 1.74
CA ALA A 11 -8.82 4.48 2.05
C ALA A 11 -8.13 3.78 3.25
N GLY A 12 -6.86 4.13 3.51
CA GLY A 12 -6.10 3.65 4.67
C GLY A 12 -6.65 4.10 6.03
N MET A 13 -7.40 5.20 6.11
CA MET A 13 -7.97 5.68 7.38
C MET A 13 -9.03 4.74 7.93
N VAL A 14 -9.87 4.15 7.07
CA VAL A 14 -10.93 3.22 7.49
C VAL A 14 -10.32 1.95 8.11
N THR A 15 -9.27 1.43 7.49
CA THR A 15 -8.51 0.30 8.04
C THR A 15 -7.81 0.68 9.34
N MET A 16 -7.35 1.93 9.49
CA MET A 16 -6.74 2.35 10.74
C MET A 16 -7.72 2.48 11.91
N ILE A 17 -8.96 2.92 11.66
CA ILE A 17 -10.00 2.91 12.71
C ILE A 17 -10.25 1.47 13.20
N MET A 18 -10.31 0.50 12.28
CA MET A 18 -10.46 -0.91 12.62
C MET A 18 -9.29 -1.42 13.48
N VAL A 19 -8.06 -1.01 13.17
CA VAL A 19 -6.86 -1.40 13.94
C VAL A 19 -6.83 -0.74 15.31
N LEU A 20 -7.23 0.52 15.44
CA LEU A 20 -7.30 1.19 16.75
C LEU A 20 -8.33 0.50 17.66
N GLN A 21 -9.49 0.14 17.10
CA GLN A 21 -10.52 -0.61 17.82
C GLN A 21 -10.04 -2.01 18.23
N SER A 22 -9.23 -2.69 17.40
CA SER A 22 -8.73 -4.04 17.70
C SER A 22 -7.72 -4.06 18.86
N VAL A 23 -7.03 -2.94 19.11
CA VAL A 23 -6.12 -2.77 20.27
C VAL A 23 -6.76 -2.02 21.45
N GLY A 24 -8.06 -1.73 21.39
CA GLY A 24 -8.81 -1.07 22.47
C GLY A 24 -8.60 0.45 22.58
N LEU A 25 -8.09 1.09 21.52
CA LEU A 25 -7.90 2.54 21.48
C LEU A 25 -9.15 3.25 20.94
N PRO A 26 -9.49 4.44 21.47
CA PRO A 26 -10.60 5.25 21.01
C PRO A 26 -10.39 5.71 19.56
N ALA A 27 -11.45 5.65 18.74
CA ALA A 27 -11.40 6.01 17.33
C ALA A 27 -11.05 7.50 17.12
N GLU A 28 -11.36 8.35 18.10
CA GLU A 28 -11.08 9.78 18.14
C GLU A 28 -9.57 10.07 18.05
N ALA A 29 -8.70 9.12 18.44
CA ALA A 29 -7.26 9.25 18.30
C ALA A 29 -6.79 9.41 16.85
N ILE A 30 -7.60 9.01 15.86
CA ILE A 30 -7.29 9.19 14.44
C ILE A 30 -7.28 10.66 14.01
N ALA A 31 -7.90 11.56 14.78
CA ALA A 31 -7.91 12.99 14.48
C ALA A 31 -6.49 13.60 14.42
N ILE A 32 -5.53 13.02 15.16
CA ILE A 32 -4.12 13.41 15.15
C ILE A 32 -3.44 13.01 13.83
N LEU A 33 -3.94 11.95 13.17
CA LEU A 33 -3.40 11.43 11.92
C LEU A 33 -3.96 12.14 10.68
N LEU A 34 -5.10 12.84 10.78
CA LEU A 34 -5.73 13.56 9.66
C LEU A 34 -4.79 14.56 8.93
N PRO A 35 -3.95 15.36 9.61
CA PRO A 35 -3.07 16.31 8.91
C PRO A 35 -1.96 15.63 8.11
N ILE A 36 -1.50 14.46 8.56
CA ILE A 36 -0.39 13.73 7.94
C ILE A 36 -0.87 12.65 6.96
N ASP A 37 -2.16 12.28 7.02
CA ASP A 37 -2.75 11.25 6.18
C ASP A 37 -2.45 11.47 4.70
N ARG A 38 -2.61 12.70 4.19
CA ARG A 38 -2.36 13.01 2.77
C ARG A 38 -0.91 12.81 2.34
N LEU A 39 0.05 13.17 3.20
CA LEU A 39 1.46 12.95 2.92
C LEU A 39 1.79 11.45 2.92
N LEU A 40 1.32 10.74 3.94
CA LEU A 40 1.54 9.31 4.09
C LEU A 40 0.86 8.49 2.99
N ASP A 41 -0.34 8.88 2.55
CA ASP A 41 -1.08 8.23 1.46
C ASP A 41 -0.34 8.38 0.12
N THR A 42 0.22 9.56 -0.13
CA THR A 42 1.02 9.82 -1.33
C THR A 42 2.32 9.01 -1.31
N VAL A 43 3.05 9.00 -0.20
CA VAL A 43 4.28 8.19 -0.06
C VAL A 43 3.97 6.70 -0.21
N ARG A 44 2.88 6.23 0.40
CA ARG A 44 2.43 4.83 0.28
C ARG A 44 2.14 4.46 -1.17
N THR A 45 1.46 5.34 -1.92
CA THR A 45 1.20 5.13 -3.35
C THR A 45 2.50 5.03 -4.15
N VAL A 46 3.46 5.92 -3.91
CA VAL A 46 4.76 5.92 -4.60
C VAL A 46 5.54 4.63 -4.33
N VAL A 47 5.62 4.21 -3.07
CA VAL A 47 6.34 2.98 -2.69
C VAL A 47 5.67 1.74 -3.29
N ASN A 48 4.34 1.69 -3.31
CA ASN A 48 3.62 0.58 -3.94
C ASN A 48 3.90 0.50 -5.45
N VAL A 49 3.84 1.62 -6.16
CA VAL A 49 4.15 1.69 -7.60
C VAL A 49 5.60 1.31 -7.88
N GLN A 50 6.54 1.77 -7.05
CA GLN A 50 7.96 1.39 -7.17
C GLN A 50 8.16 -0.12 -6.98
N GLY A 51 7.49 -0.73 -6.00
CA GLY A 51 7.52 -2.18 -5.79
C GLY A 51 7.02 -2.96 -7.01
N ASP A 52 5.93 -2.50 -7.63
CA ASP A 52 5.35 -3.12 -8.83
C ASP A 52 6.29 -2.98 -10.06
N MET A 53 7.02 -1.87 -10.17
CA MET A 53 8.08 -1.73 -11.20
C MET A 53 9.24 -2.70 -10.97
N MET A 54 9.72 -2.80 -9.72
CA MET A 54 10.83 -3.68 -9.36
C MET A 54 10.48 -5.15 -9.62
N ILE A 55 9.29 -5.60 -9.19
CA ILE A 55 8.87 -6.99 -9.41
C ILE A 55 8.66 -7.28 -10.90
N SER A 56 8.18 -6.31 -11.69
CA SER A 56 8.05 -6.47 -13.15
C SER A 56 9.40 -6.78 -13.82
N VAL A 57 10.46 -6.06 -13.44
CA VAL A 57 11.82 -6.31 -13.95
C VAL A 57 12.35 -7.66 -13.50
N VAL A 58 12.13 -8.02 -12.24
CA VAL A 58 12.54 -9.34 -11.70
C VAL A 58 11.84 -10.46 -12.46
N VAL A 59 10.52 -10.38 -12.64
CA VAL A 59 9.72 -11.38 -13.36
C VAL A 59 10.13 -11.48 -14.82
N ASP A 60 10.37 -10.36 -15.51
CA ASP A 60 10.87 -10.36 -16.90
C ASP A 60 12.20 -11.13 -17.00
N ARG A 61 13.13 -10.91 -16.06
CA ARG A 61 14.41 -11.61 -16.04
C ARG A 61 14.24 -13.11 -15.80
N TYR A 62 13.44 -13.51 -14.81
CA TYR A 62 13.20 -14.92 -14.49
C TYR A 62 12.44 -15.66 -15.60
N THR A 63 11.58 -14.96 -16.35
CA THR A 63 10.82 -15.55 -17.46
C THR A 63 11.72 -15.75 -18.68
N LYS A 64 12.55 -14.76 -19.03
CA LYS A 64 13.54 -14.88 -20.12
C LYS A 64 14.57 -15.98 -19.88
N ASP A 65 15.05 -16.17 -18.65
CA ASP A 65 15.97 -17.27 -18.33
C ASP A 65 15.29 -18.65 -18.48
N LYS A 66 13.97 -18.75 -18.28
CA LYS A 66 13.22 -19.99 -18.50
C LYS A 66 12.99 -20.29 -19.99
N ASP A 67 12.70 -19.28 -20.81
CA ASP A 67 12.46 -19.45 -22.25
C ASP A 67 13.72 -19.87 -23.04
N ILE A 68 14.93 -19.59 -22.53
CA ILE A 68 16.20 -19.99 -23.16
C ILE A 68 16.59 -21.44 -22.81
N SER A 69 15.96 -22.03 -21.79
CA SER A 69 16.27 -23.38 -21.29
C SER A 69 15.39 -24.50 -21.86
N ILE A 70 14.56 -24.21 -22.88
CA ILE A 70 13.65 -25.15 -23.57
C ILE A 70 14.11 -25.40 -25.00
#